data_AF-A0A172WIQ1-F1
#
_entry.id   AF-A0A172WIQ1-F1
#
_cell.length_a   1.000
_cell.length_b   1.000
_cell.length_c   1.000
_cell.angle_alpha   90.00
_cell.angle_beta   90.00
_cell.angle_gamma   90.00
#
_symmetry.space_group_name_H-M   'P 1'
#
loop_
_entity.id
_entity.type
_entity.pdbx_description
1 polymer ?
#
loop_
_entity_poly.entity_id
_entity_poly.type
_entity_poly.pdbx_seq_one_letter_code
_entity_poly.pdbx_strand_id
1 'polypeptide(L)'
;MLVNESKRKVWHGRVELADTFFKRFKGLMLVRNVNYALVFVLPAETRVNASIHMFFMLSDIDVIWLDSSCRVVDFKTARKWRVYAPKKAAKYIIEGPVGMIRTLEIGEGDLISWSLSEEKEKAIPVKISLPEKLSFESSNGVTMAESVSKLKTKKA
;
A
#
# COMPACT_ATOMS: atom_id res chain seq x y z
N MET A 1 15.27 -8.28 1.38
CA MET A 1 16.37 -7.88 0.47
C MET A 1 15.82 -7.64 -0.94
N LEU A 2 16.50 -6.81 -1.73
CA LEU A 2 16.22 -6.63 -3.17
C LEU A 2 17.34 -7.29 -3.99
N VAL A 3 16.99 -7.86 -5.14
CA VAL A 3 17.94 -8.49 -6.07
C VAL A 3 17.69 -7.97 -7.48
N ASN A 4 18.75 -7.54 -8.15
CA ASN A 4 18.76 -7.35 -9.60
C ASN A 4 19.24 -8.67 -10.23
N GLU A 5 18.30 -9.48 -10.71
CA GLU A 5 18.56 -10.81 -11.25
C GLU A 5 19.40 -10.73 -12.54
N SER A 6 19.16 -9.69 -13.35
CA SER A 6 19.88 -9.46 -14.61
C SER A 6 21.38 -9.19 -14.41
N LYS A 7 21.76 -8.63 -13.26
CA LYS A 7 23.16 -8.26 -12.94
C LYS A 7 23.74 -9.01 -11.74
N ARG A 8 22.96 -9.89 -11.11
CA ARG A 8 23.28 -10.61 -9.85
C ARG A 8 23.77 -9.66 -8.73
N LYS A 9 23.16 -8.48 -8.62
CA LYS A 9 23.45 -7.50 -7.57
C LYS A 9 22.40 -7.58 -6.48
N VAL A 10 22.82 -7.50 -5.22
CA VAL A 10 21.93 -7.64 -4.06
C VAL A 10 22.04 -6.41 -3.17
N TRP A 11 20.89 -5.91 -2.72
CA TRP A 11 20.79 -4.91 -1.67
C TRP A 11 20.17 -5.56 -0.42
N HIS A 12 21.00 -5.74 0.60
CA HIS A 12 20.69 -6.56 1.78
C HIS A 12 19.80 -5.89 2.84
N GLY A 13 19.25 -4.71 2.56
CA GLY A 13 18.37 -4.02 3.50
C GLY A 13 17.00 -4.70 3.69
N ARG A 14 16.28 -4.24 4.72
CA ARG A 14 14.89 -4.64 4.95
C ARG A 14 14.00 -4.20 3.79
N VAL A 15 13.02 -5.03 3.47
CA VAL A 15 12.03 -4.77 2.42
C VAL A 15 10.66 -5.03 3.00
N GLU A 16 9.81 -4.02 2.98
CA GLU A 16 8.45 -4.02 3.51
C GLU A 16 7.44 -3.86 2.37
N LEU A 17 6.23 -4.37 2.55
CA LEU A 17 5.15 -4.27 1.56
C LEU A 17 4.13 -3.22 1.99
N ALA A 18 3.85 -2.25 1.11
CA ALA A 18 2.73 -1.33 1.26
C ALA A 18 1.42 -2.01 0.82
N ASP A 19 0.97 -2.97 1.64
CA ASP A 19 -0.23 -3.80 1.45
C ASP A 19 -1.54 -3.00 1.57
N THR A 20 -1.64 -2.14 2.57
CA THR A 20 -2.84 -1.39 2.93
C THR A 20 -2.89 -0.03 2.25
N PHE A 21 -4.09 0.53 2.10
CA PHE A 21 -4.28 1.89 1.61
C PHE A 21 -3.51 2.92 2.47
N PHE A 22 -3.52 2.76 3.80
CA PHE A 22 -2.82 3.68 4.70
C PHE A 22 -1.29 3.58 4.59
N LYS A 23 -0.70 2.37 4.50
CA LYS A 23 0.75 2.23 4.23
C LYS A 23 1.13 2.86 2.89
N ARG A 24 0.33 2.66 1.84
CA ARG A 24 0.56 3.28 0.51
C ARG A 24 0.43 4.80 0.52
N PHE A 25 -0.59 5.34 1.20
CA PHE A 25 -0.77 6.79 1.31
C PHE A 25 0.34 7.45 2.14
N LYS A 26 0.78 6.82 3.24
CA LYS A 26 1.87 7.34 4.08
C LYS A 26 3.23 7.24 3.40
N GLY A 27 3.51 6.13 2.72
CA GLY A 27 4.82 5.83 2.14
C GLY A 27 5.95 6.04 3.15
N LEU A 28 7.01 6.71 2.70
CA LEU A 28 8.15 7.13 3.52
C LEU A 28 8.02 8.57 4.09
N MET A 29 6.83 9.19 4.05
CA MET A 29 6.64 10.55 4.58
C MET A 29 6.96 10.65 6.07
N LEU A 30 7.55 11.79 6.46
CA LEU A 30 8.00 12.08 7.83
C LEU A 30 9.06 11.11 8.40
N VAL A 31 9.56 10.15 7.62
CA VAL A 31 10.69 9.29 7.99
C VAL A 31 11.99 10.08 7.83
N ARG A 32 12.68 10.38 8.96
CA ARG A 32 13.97 11.09 8.94
C ARG A 32 15.09 10.26 8.32
N ASN A 33 15.22 9.01 8.77
CA ASN A 33 16.26 8.08 8.32
C ASN A 33 15.62 6.90 7.59
N VAL A 34 15.50 7.01 6.27
CA VAL A 34 15.04 5.91 5.40
C VAL A 34 16.16 4.87 5.38
N ASN A 35 15.92 3.69 5.94
CA ASN A 35 16.90 2.60 6.04
C ASN A 35 16.35 1.22 5.59
N TYR A 36 15.16 1.23 5.00
CA TYR A 36 14.47 0.08 4.42
C TYR A 36 13.89 0.48 3.06
N ALA A 37 13.57 -0.51 2.23
CA ALA A 37 12.84 -0.29 0.98
C ALA A 37 11.36 -0.67 1.19
N LEU A 38 10.47 0.10 0.56
CA LEU A 38 9.02 -0.09 0.61
C LEU A 38 8.53 -0.40 -0.81
N VAL A 39 7.89 -1.57 -0.98
CA VAL A 39 7.34 -2.02 -2.26
C VAL A 39 5.85 -1.71 -2.29
N PHE A 40 5.41 -0.98 -3.31
CA PHE A 40 4.03 -0.59 -3.55
C PHE A 40 3.45 -1.44 -4.67
N VAL A 41 2.33 -2.11 -4.42
CA VAL A 41 1.54 -2.79 -5.46
C VAL A 41 0.41 -1.87 -5.90
N LEU A 42 0.45 -1.42 -7.15
CA LEU A 42 -0.54 -0.51 -7.71
C LEU A 42 -1.77 -1.29 -8.20
N PRO A 43 -3.00 -0.74 -8.09
CA PRO A 43 -4.20 -1.45 -8.50
C PRO A 43 -4.21 -1.72 -10.01
N ALA A 44 -3.89 -0.72 -10.84
CA ALA A 44 -3.77 -0.85 -12.28
C ALA A 44 -2.43 -0.28 -12.79
N GLU A 45 -1.86 -0.95 -13.78
CA GLU A 45 -0.57 -0.63 -14.39
C GLU A 45 -0.70 0.56 -15.36
N THR A 46 -0.50 1.77 -14.85
CA THR A 46 -0.60 3.02 -15.63
C THR A 46 0.46 4.02 -15.19
N ARG A 47 0.83 4.97 -16.06
CA ARG A 47 1.77 6.05 -15.71
C ARG A 47 1.22 6.99 -14.64
N VAL A 48 -0.10 7.21 -14.65
CA VAL A 48 -0.79 8.11 -13.71
C VAL A 48 -0.82 7.51 -12.31
N ASN A 49 -1.23 6.24 -12.17
CA ASN A 49 -1.24 5.54 -10.88
C ASN A 49 0.16 5.34 -10.30
N ALA A 50 1.18 5.27 -11.18
CA ALA A 50 2.57 5.14 -10.79
C ALA A 50 3.27 6.47 -10.48
N SER A 51 2.55 7.60 -10.52
CA SER A 51 3.12 8.90 -10.16
C SER A 51 3.23 9.05 -8.64
N ILE A 52 4.38 9.53 -8.17
CA ILE A 52 4.66 9.76 -6.74
C ILE A 52 4.83 11.24 -6.42
N HIS A 53 4.61 11.59 -5.15
CA HIS A 53 4.91 12.92 -4.62
C HIS A 53 6.01 12.87 -3.56
N MET A 54 6.88 13.87 -3.57
CA MET A 54 7.91 14.10 -2.56
C MET A 54 7.53 15.23 -1.58
N PHE A 55 6.24 15.53 -1.45
CA PHE A 55 5.71 16.38 -0.38
C PHE A 55 5.85 15.66 0.97
N PHE A 56 6.13 16.40 2.05
CA PHE A 56 6.35 15.88 3.43
C PHE A 56 7.49 14.85 3.58
N MET A 57 8.32 14.67 2.55
CA MET A 57 9.53 13.86 2.62
C MET A 57 10.65 14.64 3.32
N LEU A 58 11.20 14.08 4.40
CA LEU A 58 12.29 14.71 5.15
C LEU A 58 13.67 14.44 4.53
N SER A 59 13.76 13.41 3.69
CA SER A 59 14.97 12.95 3.00
C SER A 59 14.67 12.71 1.52
N ASP A 60 15.71 12.80 0.69
CA ASP A 60 15.62 12.30 -0.69
C ASP A 60 15.60 10.77 -0.67
N ILE A 61 15.07 10.14 -1.71
CA ILE A 61 14.94 8.68 -1.82
C ILE A 61 15.37 8.20 -3.21
N ASP A 62 15.74 6.94 -3.33
CA ASP A 62 15.83 6.26 -4.62
C ASP A 62 14.50 5.56 -4.93
N VAL A 63 14.05 5.66 -6.18
CA VAL A 63 12.78 5.12 -6.66
C VAL A 63 13.01 4.30 -7.92
N ILE A 64 12.44 3.10 -7.95
CA ILE A 64 12.45 2.19 -9.11
C ILE A 64 11.01 1.86 -9.46
N TRP A 65 10.64 2.01 -10.73
CA TRP A 65 9.34 1.64 -11.26
C TRP A 65 9.46 0.35 -12.06
N LEU A 66 8.57 -0.61 -11.81
CA LEU A 66 8.55 -1.91 -12.50
C LEU A 66 7.22 -2.17 -13.21
N ASP A 67 7.27 -2.83 -14.36
CA ASP A 67 6.09 -3.40 -15.04
C ASP A 67 5.53 -4.63 -14.29
N SER A 68 4.42 -5.19 -14.76
CA SER A 68 3.82 -6.42 -14.22
C SER A 68 4.70 -7.67 -14.36
N SER A 69 5.76 -7.64 -15.18
CA SER A 69 6.78 -8.68 -15.29
C SER A 69 8.00 -8.41 -14.38
N CYS A 70 7.87 -7.47 -13.44
CA CYS A 70 8.92 -7.01 -12.53
C CYS A 70 10.18 -6.45 -13.22
N ARG A 71 10.04 -5.93 -14.46
CA ARG A 71 11.14 -5.30 -15.19
C ARG A 71 11.15 -3.80 -14.99
N VAL A 72 12.35 -3.22 -14.88
CA VAL A 72 12.53 -1.77 -14.67
C VAL A 72 12.05 -0.98 -15.89
N VAL A 73 11.06 -0.11 -15.68
CA VAL A 73 10.54 0.81 -16.70
C VAL A 73 11.06 2.24 -16.56
N ASP A 74 11.47 2.63 -15.35
CA ASP A 74 12.14 3.89 -15.04
C ASP A 74 12.79 3.81 -13.64
N PHE A 75 13.74 4.70 -13.35
CA PHE A 75 14.37 4.79 -12.03
C PHE A 75 14.97 6.18 -11.79
N LYS A 76 14.93 6.66 -10.54
CA LYS A 76 15.41 8.01 -10.21
C LYS A 76 15.68 8.21 -8.72
N THR A 77 16.71 8.98 -8.39
CA THR A 77 16.82 9.61 -7.07
C THR A 77 15.85 10.79 -7.00
N ALA A 78 14.72 10.59 -6.33
CA ALA A 78 13.66 11.58 -6.16
C ALA A 78 14.06 12.60 -5.07
N ARG A 79 13.97 13.88 -5.43
CA ARG A 79 14.29 15.01 -4.54
C ARG A 79 13.02 15.56 -3.90
N LYS A 80 13.12 16.04 -2.65
CA LYS A 80 12.03 16.68 -1.89
C LYS A 80 11.26 17.74 -2.68
N TRP A 81 9.98 17.92 -2.34
CA TRP A 81 9.09 18.98 -2.88
C TRP A 81 8.87 18.93 -4.40
N ARG A 82 8.86 17.72 -4.98
CA ARG A 82 8.64 17.48 -6.42
C ARG A 82 7.68 16.32 -6.64
N VAL A 83 7.11 16.25 -7.84
CA VAL A 83 6.30 15.12 -8.31
C VAL A 83 7.07 14.39 -9.41
N TYR A 84 6.98 13.07 -9.45
CA TYR A 84 7.63 12.23 -10.45
C TYR A 84 6.64 11.25 -11.05
N ALA A 85 6.66 11.11 -12.38
CA ALA A 85 5.91 10.11 -13.13
C ALA A 85 6.89 9.29 -13.98
N PRO A 86 6.75 7.96 -14.07
CA PRO A 86 7.67 7.13 -14.85
C PRO A 86 7.52 7.36 -16.37
N LYS A 87 8.58 7.04 -17.11
CA LYS A 87 8.59 7.00 -18.60
C LYS A 87 7.51 6.12 -19.20
N LYS A 88 7.27 4.93 -18.64
CA LYS A 88 6.27 3.94 -19.11
C LYS A 88 5.34 3.54 -17.97
N ALA A 89 4.28 2.80 -18.27
CA ALA A 89 3.37 2.26 -17.26
C ALA A 89 4.13 1.36 -16.27
N ALA A 90 3.72 1.36 -15.01
CA ALA A 90 4.32 0.53 -13.97
C ALA A 90 3.22 -0.11 -13.11
N LYS A 91 3.44 -1.36 -12.69
CA LYS A 91 2.60 -2.11 -11.75
C LYS A 91 3.12 -2.01 -10.31
N TYR A 92 4.44 -1.86 -10.16
CA TYR A 92 5.10 -1.74 -8.86
C TYR A 92 5.96 -0.48 -8.78
N ILE A 93 6.09 0.05 -7.56
CA ILE A 93 7.07 1.08 -7.21
C ILE A 93 7.90 0.54 -6.04
N ILE A 94 9.21 0.74 -6.08
CA ILE A 94 10.10 0.46 -4.95
C ILE A 94 10.74 1.78 -4.54
N GLU A 95 10.40 2.27 -3.35
CA GLU A 95 11.03 3.43 -2.73
C GLU A 95 12.05 2.96 -1.69
N GLY A 96 13.20 3.63 -1.58
CA GLY A 96 14.23 3.24 -0.60
C GLY A 96 15.34 4.28 -0.41
N PRO A 97 16.38 3.96 0.38
CA PRO A 97 17.46 4.89 0.67
C PRO A 97 18.27 5.27 -0.57
N VAL A 98 18.73 6.52 -0.62
CA VAL A 98 19.65 6.99 -1.66
C VAL A 98 20.92 6.14 -1.70
N GLY A 99 21.24 5.62 -2.88
CA GLY A 99 22.31 4.66 -3.10
C GLY A 99 21.82 3.24 -3.38
N MET A 100 20.55 2.92 -3.13
CA MET A 100 19.92 1.65 -3.50
C MET A 100 20.04 1.38 -5.02
N ILE A 101 19.74 2.38 -5.86
CA ILE A 101 19.86 2.30 -7.33
C ILE A 101 21.30 1.98 -7.75
N ARG A 102 22.27 2.62 -7.08
CA ARG A 102 23.71 2.43 -7.35
C ARG A 102 24.19 1.04 -6.93
N THR A 103 23.77 0.56 -5.75
CA THR A 103 24.15 -0.77 -5.23
C THR A 103 23.60 -1.91 -6.10
N LEU A 104 22.40 -1.74 -6.64
CA LEU A 104 21.77 -2.71 -7.54
C LEU A 104 22.15 -2.52 -9.02
N GLU A 105 22.96 -1.50 -9.36
CA GLU A 105 23.37 -1.13 -10.73
C GLU A 105 22.19 -1.06 -11.72
N ILE A 106 21.06 -0.50 -11.26
CA ILE A 106 19.78 -0.50 -12.00
C ILE A 106 19.91 0.13 -13.39
N GLY A 107 19.37 -0.56 -14.40
CA GLY A 107 19.09 -0.04 -15.74
C GLY A 107 17.68 -0.41 -16.21
N GLU A 108 17.19 0.24 -17.27
CA GLU A 108 15.90 -0.13 -17.88
C GLU A 108 15.92 -1.56 -18.44
N GLY A 109 14.85 -2.31 -18.23
CA GLY A 109 14.68 -3.70 -18.67
C GLY A 109 15.23 -4.77 -17.73
N ASP A 110 16.04 -4.39 -16.73
CA ASP A 110 16.53 -5.29 -15.67
C ASP A 110 15.36 -5.96 -14.94
N LEU A 111 15.50 -7.25 -14.61
CA LEU A 111 14.55 -8.00 -13.80
C LEU A 111 14.88 -7.84 -12.31
N ILE A 112 13.92 -7.36 -11.52
CA ILE A 112 14.07 -7.16 -10.08
C ILE A 112 13.20 -8.15 -9.31
N SER A 113 13.81 -8.82 -8.32
CA SER A 113 13.10 -9.64 -7.34
C SER A 113 13.28 -9.08 -5.93
N TRP A 114 12.41 -9.48 -5.00
CA TRP A 114 12.52 -9.08 -3.61
C TRP A 114 12.02 -10.17 -2.66
N SER A 115 12.63 -10.20 -1.47
CA SER A 115 12.18 -11.00 -0.34
C SER A 115 11.82 -10.06 0.79
N LEU A 116 10.58 -10.17 1.29
CA LEU A 116 10.11 -9.39 2.43
C LEU A 116 10.94 -9.74 3.67
N SER A 117 11.22 -8.74 4.50
CA SER A 117 11.73 -8.97 5.85
C SER A 117 10.55 -9.10 6.79
N GLU A 118 10.36 -10.29 7.36
CA GLU A 118 9.40 -10.55 8.44
C GLU A 118 9.49 -9.45 9.49
N GLU A 119 8.39 -8.75 9.75
CA GLU A 119 8.27 -7.97 10.97
C GLU A 119 8.32 -8.96 12.12
N LYS A 120 9.34 -8.87 12.98
CA LYS A 120 9.16 -9.35 14.35
C LYS A 120 8.08 -8.46 14.95
N GLU A 121 6.84 -8.93 14.87
CA GLU A 121 5.73 -8.35 15.61
C GLU A 121 6.20 -8.17 17.05
N LYS A 122 6.40 -6.91 17.45
CA LYS A 122 6.30 -6.59 18.87
C LYS A 122 4.83 -6.76 19.20
N ALA A 123 4.47 -7.99 19.54
CA ALA A 123 3.22 -8.32 20.20
C ALA A 123 3.15 -7.49 21.48
N ILE A 124 2.60 -6.29 21.37
CA ILE A 124 2.01 -5.58 22.49
C ILE A 124 0.67 -6.30 22.68
N PRO A 125 0.49 -7.09 23.75
CA PRO A 125 -0.82 -7.61 24.06
C PRO A 125 -1.68 -6.42 24.47
N VAL A 126 -2.38 -5.84 23.51
CA VAL A 126 -3.47 -4.91 23.79
C VAL A 126 -4.56 -5.75 24.43
N LYS A 127 -4.48 -5.89 25.76
CA LYS A 127 -5.61 -6.27 26.60
C LYS A 127 -6.65 -5.17 26.47
N ILE A 128 -7.44 -5.22 25.41
CA ILE A 128 -8.80 -4.68 25.43
C ILE A 128 -9.57 -5.58 26.41
N SER A 129 -9.53 -5.18 27.68
CA SER A 129 -10.58 -5.54 28.62
C SER A 129 -11.84 -4.85 28.12
N LEU A 130 -12.69 -5.57 27.37
CA LEU A 130 -14.07 -5.11 27.17
C LEU A 130 -14.70 -4.88 28.55
N PRO A 131 -15.33 -3.72 28.79
CA PRO A 131 -16.22 -3.57 29.93
C PRO A 131 -17.38 -4.55 29.76
N GLU A 132 -17.43 -5.56 30.60
CA GLU A 132 -18.48 -6.58 30.64
C GLU A 132 -19.76 -6.00 31.26
N LYS A 133 -20.31 -4.95 30.64
CA LYS A 133 -21.65 -4.37 30.87
C LYS A 133 -21.97 -3.25 29.86
N LEU A 134 -22.45 -3.65 28.69
CA LEU A 134 -23.50 -2.90 28.00
C LEU A 134 -24.70 -3.83 27.80
N SER A 135 -25.63 -3.77 28.75
CA SER A 135 -26.97 -4.34 28.61
C SER A 135 -27.78 -3.47 27.66
N PHE A 136 -27.92 -3.90 26.41
CA PHE A 136 -28.94 -3.36 25.52
C PHE A 136 -30.29 -4.01 25.89
N GLU A 137 -31.09 -3.32 26.70
CA GLU A 137 -32.46 -3.73 26.97
C GLU A 137 -33.30 -3.55 25.70
N SER A 138 -33.69 -4.67 25.08
CA SER A 138 -34.69 -4.70 24.03
C SER A 138 -36.08 -4.83 24.67
N SER A 139 -36.78 -3.71 24.84
CA SER A 139 -38.23 -3.72 25.11
C SER A 139 -38.87 -2.39 24.68
N ASN A 140 -40.14 -2.46 24.26
CA ASN A 140 -40.99 -1.36 23.77
C ASN A 140 -40.58 -0.83 22.37
N GLY A 141 -41.23 -1.16 21.26
CA GLY A 141 -42.43 -1.97 21.05
C GLY A 141 -43.55 -1.17 20.37
N VAL A 142 -43.57 -1.19 19.04
CA VAL A 142 -44.80 -1.00 18.24
C VAL A 142 -44.78 -2.00 17.08
N THR A 143 -45.46 -3.12 17.28
CA THR A 143 -45.93 -3.98 16.19
C THR A 143 -47.24 -3.43 15.64
N MET A 144 -47.34 -3.20 14.34
CA MET A 144 -48.63 -3.11 13.65
C MET A 144 -48.92 -4.47 13.01
N ALA A 145 -49.96 -5.14 13.49
CA ALA A 145 -50.41 -6.44 12.98
C ALA A 145 -51.85 -6.36 12.46
N GLU A 146 -52.00 -6.73 11.18
CA GLU A 146 -53.10 -7.48 10.55
C GLU A 146 -54.60 -7.11 10.76
N SER A 147 -55.22 -6.76 9.62
CA SER A 147 -56.31 -7.51 8.96
C SER A 147 -57.69 -7.70 9.62
N VAL A 148 -58.66 -6.87 9.18
CA VAL A 148 -60.13 -7.08 9.23
C VAL A 148 -60.74 -6.33 8.01
N SER A 149 -61.68 -6.81 7.18
CA SER A 149 -62.40 -8.09 6.99
C SER A 149 -62.89 -8.27 5.54
N LYS A 150 -63.28 -9.48 5.12
CA LYS A 150 -64.03 -9.76 3.86
C LYS A 150 -65.46 -9.17 3.92
N LEU A 151 -66.05 -8.81 2.77
CA LEU A 151 -67.45 -9.15 2.41
C LEU A 151 -67.78 -8.92 0.91
N LYS A 152 -68.96 -9.41 0.48
CA LYS A 152 -69.31 -9.79 -0.90
C LYS A 152 -70.17 -8.77 -1.68
N THR A 153 -69.87 -8.65 -2.99
CA THR A 153 -70.82 -8.68 -4.13
C THR A 153 -72.03 -7.72 -4.19
N LYS A 154 -72.10 -6.86 -5.23
CA LYS A 154 -73.15 -6.91 -6.28
C LYS A 154 -72.96 -5.90 -7.45
N LYS A 155 -73.60 -6.23 -8.58
CA LYS A 155 -73.75 -5.40 -9.80
C LYS A 155 -74.41 -4.04 -9.54
N ALA A 156 -74.08 -3.07 -10.39
CA ALA A 156 -75.06 -2.44 -11.29
C ALA A 156 -74.47 -2.53 -12.71
#